data_AF-A0A7V0WXC1-F1
#
_entry.id   AF-A0A7V0WXC1-F1
#
_cell.length_a   1.000
_cell.length_b   1.000
_cell.length_c   1.000
_cell.angle_alpha   90.00
_cell.angle_beta   90.00
_cell.angle_gamma   90.00
#
_symmetry.space_group_name_H-M   'P 1'
#
loop_
_entity.id
_entity.type
_entity.pdbx_description
1 polymer ?
#
loop_
_entity_poly.entity_id
_entity_poly.type
_entity_poly.pdbx_seq_one_letter_code
_entity_poly.pdbx_strand_id
1 'polypeptide(L)'
;MKAYLAGAIEHAPDKGRAWRDDLAAFLKTEFGHESYNPHIEEPKILTPAERTQFRSLKTENLSEFQKIVRKLIRNDINSIITEIDYVICLWDEYAEKGGGTYGELTVAFYQGIHVYMVTPLPPEKISGWILGCTTEFFKDFDELKKFLKARFLDS
;
A
#
# COMPACT_ATOMS: atom_id res chain seq x y z
N MET A 1 6.37 7.41 -14.19
CA MET A 1 5.21 6.80 -13.52
C MET A 1 5.46 6.74 -12.02
N LYS A 2 4.41 6.59 -11.21
CA LYS A 2 4.47 6.51 -9.75
C LYS A 2 3.65 5.33 -9.24
N ALA A 3 4.30 4.48 -8.43
CA ALA A 3 3.70 3.30 -7.82
C ALA A 3 3.20 3.58 -6.40
N TYR A 4 2.02 3.10 -6.02
CA TYR A 4 1.61 3.05 -4.61
C TYR A 4 1.99 1.72 -3.97
N LEU A 5 2.66 1.76 -2.81
CA LEU A 5 3.17 0.56 -2.11
C LEU A 5 2.22 0.14 -0.98
N ALA A 6 1.15 -0.57 -1.36
CA ALA A 6 0.09 -1.05 -0.47
C ALA A 6 0.52 -2.29 0.32
N GLY A 7 0.02 -2.42 1.56
CA GLY A 7 0.27 -3.58 2.42
C GLY A 7 0.29 -3.19 3.90
N ALA A 8 0.42 -4.16 4.79
CA ALA A 8 0.37 -3.88 6.23
C ALA A 8 1.45 -2.88 6.71
N ILE A 9 1.06 -2.06 7.68
CA ILE A 9 1.93 -1.18 8.47
C ILE A 9 1.72 -1.47 9.96
N GLU A 10 0.47 -1.48 10.43
CA GLU A 10 0.13 -1.68 11.85
C GLU A 10 0.53 -3.07 12.37
N HIS A 11 0.30 -4.10 11.55
CA HIS A 11 0.54 -5.50 11.94
C HIS A 11 1.82 -6.10 11.38
N ALA A 12 2.44 -5.44 10.39
CA ALA A 12 3.62 -5.98 9.72
C ALA A 12 4.85 -5.98 10.64
N PRO A 13 5.73 -7.00 10.54
CA PRO A 13 7.09 -6.91 11.02
C PRO A 13 7.74 -5.65 10.43
N ASP A 14 8.53 -4.92 11.22
CA ASP A 14 9.21 -3.67 10.83
C ASP A 14 8.33 -2.54 10.23
N LYS A 15 7.00 -2.69 10.27
CA LYS A 15 6.00 -1.85 9.59
C LYS A 15 6.02 -1.96 8.06
N GLY A 16 6.58 -3.06 7.53
CA GLY A 16 6.76 -3.29 6.10
C GLY A 16 7.71 -2.28 5.46
N ARG A 17 8.73 -1.85 6.20
CA ARG A 17 9.77 -0.93 5.73
C ARG A 17 10.68 -1.62 4.72
N ALA A 18 11.24 -2.78 5.06
CA ALA A 18 12.32 -3.37 4.28
C ALA A 18 11.95 -3.61 2.81
N TRP A 19 10.80 -4.24 2.56
CA TRP A 19 10.37 -4.53 1.19
C TRP A 19 10.00 -3.26 0.42
N ARG A 20 9.44 -2.24 1.09
CA ARG A 20 9.09 -0.97 0.44
C ARG A 20 10.34 -0.19 0.04
N ASP A 21 11.35 -0.18 0.89
CA ASP A 21 12.62 0.50 0.59
C ASP A 21 13.36 -0.19 -0.58
N ASP A 22 13.43 -1.53 -0.57
CA ASP A 22 14.00 -2.33 -1.67
C ASP A 22 13.25 -2.10 -2.99
N LEU A 23 11.92 -2.17 -2.95
CA LEU A 23 11.11 -2.03 -4.15
C LEU A 23 11.12 -0.59 -4.69
N ALA A 24 11.07 0.42 -3.82
CA ALA A 24 11.19 1.81 -4.22
C ALA A 24 12.55 2.09 -4.90
N ALA A 25 13.64 1.54 -4.34
CA ALA A 25 14.97 1.63 -4.95
C ALA A 25 14.97 0.97 -6.33
N PHE A 26 14.48 -0.27 -6.44
CA PHE A 26 14.37 -1.00 -7.71
C PHE A 26 13.58 -0.22 -8.77
N LEU A 27 12.38 0.27 -8.42
CA LEU A 27 11.53 1.04 -9.34
C LEU A 27 12.23 2.30 -9.83
N LYS A 28 12.95 2.99 -8.93
CA LYS A 28 13.68 4.20 -9.28
C LYS A 28 14.89 3.92 -10.16
N THR A 29 15.66 2.88 -9.86
CA THR A 29 16.90 2.57 -10.58
C THR A 29 16.66 1.93 -11.94
N GLU A 30 15.66 1.07 -12.06
CA GLU A 30 15.41 0.29 -13.29
C GLU A 30 14.51 1.05 -14.27
N PHE A 31 13.53 1.81 -13.78
CA PHE A 31 12.51 2.45 -14.61
C PHE A 31 12.45 3.98 -14.45
N GLY A 32 13.18 4.55 -13.49
CA GLY A 32 13.03 5.97 -13.14
C GLY A 32 11.72 6.30 -12.42
N HIS A 33 10.89 5.29 -12.09
CA HIS A 33 9.58 5.46 -11.48
C HIS A 33 9.71 5.96 -10.04
N GLU A 34 8.73 6.74 -9.59
CA GLU A 34 8.60 7.15 -8.20
C GLU A 34 7.75 6.15 -7.42
N SER A 35 7.78 6.26 -6.09
CA SER A 35 6.96 5.44 -5.20
C SER A 35 6.32 6.28 -4.11
N TYR A 36 5.02 6.07 -3.91
CA TYR A 36 4.29 6.53 -2.73
C TYR A 36 4.32 5.42 -1.68
N ASN A 37 4.96 5.71 -0.54
CA ASN A 37 5.09 4.79 0.58
C ASN A 37 4.28 5.33 1.76
N PRO A 38 3.11 4.75 2.11
CA PRO A 38 2.26 5.30 3.18
C PRO A 38 2.97 5.39 4.53
N HIS A 39 3.89 4.46 4.82
CA HIS A 39 4.70 4.49 6.06
C HIS A 39 5.63 5.73 6.15
N ILE A 40 6.03 6.29 5.01
CA ILE A 40 6.84 7.52 4.93
C ILE A 40 5.96 8.77 4.83
N GLU A 41 4.83 8.68 4.12
CA GLU A 41 3.96 9.83 3.85
C GLU A 41 3.03 10.17 5.03
N GLU A 42 2.42 9.17 5.68
CA GLU A 42 1.50 9.39 6.81
C GLU A 42 2.10 10.30 7.90
N PRO A 43 3.35 10.11 8.36
CA PRO A 43 3.90 10.95 9.42
C PRO A 43 4.15 12.41 9.01
N LYS A 44 4.21 12.72 7.71
CA LYS A 44 4.37 14.10 7.20
C LYS A 44 3.05 14.88 7.25
N ILE A 45 1.93 14.16 7.25
CA ILE A 45 0.58 14.72 7.32
C ILE A 45 0.23 15.12 8.76
N LEU A 46 0.81 14.42 9.74
CA LEU A 46 0.53 14.62 11.16
C LEU A 46 1.36 15.77 11.75
N THR A 47 0.74 16.55 12.62
CA THR A 47 1.47 17.48 13.49
C THR A 47 2.33 16.69 14.50
N PRO A 48 3.40 17.29 15.06
CA PRO A 48 4.21 16.62 16.09
C PRO A 48 3.41 16.13 17.30
N ALA A 49 2.38 16.89 17.72
CA ALA A 49 1.48 16.52 18.80
C ALA A 49 0.62 15.29 18.43
N GLU A 50 -0.03 15.32 17.27
CA GLU A 50 -0.80 14.19 16.74
C GLU A 50 0.08 12.93 16.69
N ARG A 51 1.29 13.02 16.15
CA ARG A 51 2.22 11.88 16.00
C ARG A 51 2.57 11.22 17.34
N THR A 52 2.71 12.03 18.39
CA THR A 52 3.10 11.55 19.73
C THR A 52 1.94 10.88 20.46
N GLN A 53 0.73 11.44 20.33
CA GLN A 53 -0.45 11.00 21.09
C GLN A 53 -1.35 10.01 20.32
N PHE A 54 -1.16 9.87 19.00
CA PHE A 54 -2.08 9.17 18.11
C PHE A 54 -2.56 7.81 18.64
N ARG A 55 -1.65 6.99 19.17
CA ARG A 55 -1.99 5.64 19.65
C ARG A 55 -2.82 5.66 20.94
N SER A 56 -2.57 6.60 21.86
CA SER A 56 -3.34 6.70 23.11
C SER A 56 -4.74 7.26 22.88
N LEU A 57 -4.91 8.13 21.88
CA LEU A 57 -6.21 8.71 21.51
C LEU A 57 -7.27 7.64 21.18
N LYS A 58 -6.86 6.45 20.70
CA LYS A 58 -7.79 5.36 20.39
C LYS A 58 -8.66 4.95 21.59
N THR A 59 -8.10 5.03 22.80
CA THR A 59 -8.80 4.73 24.06
C THR A 59 -9.19 5.97 24.85
N GLU A 60 -8.40 7.05 24.77
CA GLU A 60 -8.58 8.26 25.57
C GLU A 60 -9.55 9.27 24.94
N ASN A 61 -9.57 9.35 23.61
CA ASN A 61 -10.42 10.29 22.87
C ASN A 61 -10.68 9.79 21.44
N LEU A 62 -11.66 8.88 21.32
CA LEU A 62 -12.00 8.24 20.05
C LEU A 62 -12.39 9.24 18.96
N SER A 63 -13.04 10.36 19.30
CA SER A 63 -13.43 11.38 18.33
C SER A 63 -12.22 12.01 17.65
N GLU A 64 -11.19 12.34 18.43
CA GLU A 64 -9.96 12.92 17.89
C GLU A 64 -9.16 11.89 17.09
N PHE A 65 -9.08 10.65 17.59
CA PHE A 65 -8.49 9.54 16.83
C PHE A 65 -9.15 9.39 15.45
N GLN A 66 -10.48 9.40 15.39
CA GLN A 66 -11.23 9.31 14.13
C GLN A 66 -10.95 10.48 13.19
N LYS A 67 -10.78 11.71 13.68
CA LYS A 67 -10.43 12.87 12.84
C LYS A 67 -9.08 12.67 12.17
N ILE A 68 -8.09 12.22 12.94
CA ILE A 68 -6.74 11.94 12.43
C ILE A 68 -6.78 10.82 11.40
N VAL A 69 -7.43 9.69 11.71
CA VAL A 69 -7.57 8.57 10.75
C VAL A 69 -8.27 9.01 9.47
N ARG A 70 -9.34 9.81 9.55
CA ARG A 70 -10.02 10.36 8.35
C ARG A 70 -9.11 11.26 7.52
N LYS A 71 -8.20 12.01 8.15
CA LYS A 71 -7.20 12.83 7.45
C LYS A 71 -6.22 11.96 6.68
N LEU A 72 -5.73 10.87 7.28
CA LEU A 72 -4.85 9.90 6.63
C LEU A 72 -5.56 9.20 5.45
N ILE A 73 -6.77 8.65 5.69
CA ILE A 73 -7.59 8.01 4.65
C ILE A 73 -7.81 8.94 3.45
N ARG A 74 -8.17 10.20 3.69
CA ARG A 74 -8.39 11.16 2.60
C ARG A 74 -7.12 11.40 1.81
N ASN A 75 -5.96 11.48 2.47
CA ASN A 75 -4.70 11.69 1.79
C ASN A 75 -4.34 10.51 0.90
N ASP A 76 -4.38 9.28 1.45
CA ASP A 76 -4.03 8.09 0.68
C ASP A 76 -4.97 7.86 -0.50
N ILE A 77 -6.29 8.01 -0.29
CA ILE A 77 -7.27 7.93 -1.39
C ILE A 77 -7.00 9.04 -2.42
N ASN A 78 -6.77 10.27 -1.99
CA ASN A 78 -6.50 11.38 -2.92
C ASN A 78 -5.23 11.12 -3.73
N SER A 79 -4.16 10.61 -3.12
CA SER A 79 -2.95 10.23 -3.84
C SER A 79 -3.23 9.14 -4.88
N ILE A 80 -3.92 8.06 -4.48
CA ILE A 80 -4.29 6.98 -5.40
C ILE A 80 -5.05 7.51 -6.63
N ILE A 81 -6.03 8.40 -6.45
CA ILE A 81 -6.87 8.86 -7.56
C ILE A 81 -6.26 9.98 -8.41
N THR A 82 -5.19 10.65 -7.95
CA THR A 82 -4.65 11.85 -8.63
C THR A 82 -3.24 11.70 -9.17
N GLU A 83 -2.39 10.87 -8.57
CA GLU A 83 -0.96 10.82 -8.90
C GLU A 83 -0.37 9.41 -9.06
N ILE A 84 -1.15 8.35 -8.79
CA ILE A 84 -0.69 6.97 -8.86
C ILE A 84 -1.07 6.34 -10.20
N ASP A 85 -0.08 5.77 -10.88
CA ASP A 85 -0.29 5.09 -12.16
C ASP A 85 -0.59 3.59 -11.98
N TYR A 86 -0.08 2.98 -10.91
CA TYR A 86 -0.30 1.56 -10.57
C TYR A 86 -0.04 1.29 -9.09
N VAL A 87 -0.62 0.20 -8.57
CA VAL A 87 -0.44 -0.25 -7.18
C VAL A 87 0.38 -1.53 -7.17
N ILE A 88 1.35 -1.61 -6.27
CA ILE A 88 1.96 -2.87 -5.86
C ILE A 88 1.52 -3.17 -4.44
N CYS A 89 0.94 -4.34 -4.23
CA CYS A 89 0.43 -4.77 -2.94
C CYS A 89 1.17 -6.00 -2.44
N LEU A 90 1.74 -5.93 -1.23
CA LEU A 90 2.08 -7.14 -0.48
C LEU A 90 0.86 -7.56 0.33
N TRP A 91 0.29 -8.71 -0.03
CA TRP A 91 -0.83 -9.32 0.67
C TRP A 91 -0.38 -10.55 1.44
N ASP A 92 -0.27 -10.42 2.76
CA ASP A 92 0.16 -11.46 3.70
C ASP A 92 -0.79 -11.55 4.90
N GLU A 93 -0.49 -12.40 5.88
CA GLU A 93 -1.30 -12.56 7.10
C GLU A 93 -1.37 -11.30 7.98
N TYR A 94 -0.56 -10.29 7.70
CA TYR A 94 -0.60 -9.00 8.41
C TYR A 94 -1.52 -8.02 7.69
N ALA A 95 -1.51 -8.01 6.36
CA ALA A 95 -2.42 -7.19 5.54
C ALA A 95 -3.89 -7.54 5.80
N GLU A 96 -4.19 -8.83 5.94
CA GLU A 96 -5.55 -9.33 6.24
C GLU A 96 -6.12 -8.78 7.56
N LYS A 97 -5.26 -8.47 8.54
CA LYS A 97 -5.69 -7.99 9.86
C LYS A 97 -6.08 -6.50 9.86
N GLY A 98 -5.65 -5.75 8.85
CA GLY A 98 -5.87 -4.31 8.74
C GLY A 98 -7.00 -3.97 7.77
N GLY A 99 -7.70 -2.85 8.00
CA GLY A 99 -8.71 -2.34 7.06
C GLY A 99 -8.16 -1.45 5.94
N GLY A 100 -6.93 -0.95 6.07
CA GLY A 100 -6.34 0.03 5.14
C GLY A 100 -6.16 -0.52 3.73
N THR A 101 -5.45 -1.64 3.59
CA THR A 101 -5.16 -2.26 2.29
C THR A 101 -6.43 -2.68 1.55
N TYR A 102 -7.48 -3.14 2.25
CA TYR A 102 -8.80 -3.36 1.63
C TYR A 102 -9.34 -2.10 0.95
N GLY A 103 -9.31 -0.97 1.66
CA GLY A 103 -9.80 0.31 1.14
C GLY A 103 -8.99 0.80 -0.06
N GLU A 104 -7.66 0.75 0.04
CA GLU A 104 -6.74 1.15 -1.03
C GLU A 104 -6.99 0.35 -2.32
N LEU A 105 -7.05 -0.98 -2.22
CA LEU A 105 -7.26 -1.86 -3.37
C LEU A 105 -8.65 -1.70 -3.99
N THR A 106 -9.67 -1.50 -3.15
CA THR A 106 -11.04 -1.25 -3.64
C THR A 106 -11.11 0.05 -4.46
N VAL A 107 -10.44 1.11 -3.99
CA VAL A 107 -10.38 2.39 -4.71
C VAL A 107 -9.59 2.24 -6.00
N ALA A 108 -8.43 1.58 -5.97
CA ALA A 108 -7.62 1.34 -7.17
C ALA A 108 -8.41 0.60 -8.25
N PHE A 109 -9.09 -0.50 -7.87
CA PHE A 109 -9.99 -1.24 -8.75
C PHE A 109 -11.09 -0.35 -9.34
N TYR A 110 -11.77 0.43 -8.48
CA TYR A 110 -12.86 1.31 -8.92
C TYR A 110 -12.39 2.38 -9.92
N GLN A 111 -11.15 2.83 -9.81
CA GLN A 111 -10.52 3.78 -10.75
C GLN A 111 -9.90 3.11 -11.98
N GLY A 112 -9.94 1.78 -12.09
CA GLY A 112 -9.29 1.04 -13.18
C GLY A 112 -7.76 1.03 -13.10
N ILE A 113 -7.17 1.37 -11.95
CA ILE A 113 -5.72 1.36 -11.73
C ILE A 113 -5.27 -0.09 -11.58
N HIS A 114 -4.20 -0.47 -12.28
CA HIS A 114 -3.66 -1.83 -12.21
C HIS A 114 -3.10 -2.13 -10.82
N VAL A 115 -3.46 -3.30 -10.28
CA VAL A 115 -3.01 -3.81 -8.99
C VAL A 115 -2.17 -5.06 -9.21
N TYR A 116 -0.88 -4.96 -8.87
CA TYR A 116 0.07 -6.06 -8.88
C TYR A 116 0.22 -6.62 -7.47
N MET A 117 -0.33 -7.80 -7.21
CA MET A 117 -0.30 -8.41 -5.88
C MET A 117 0.84 -9.41 -5.76
N VAL A 118 1.66 -9.24 -4.73
CA VAL A 118 2.60 -10.25 -4.25
C VAL A 118 1.96 -10.91 -3.03
N THR A 119 1.81 -12.24 -3.05
CA THR A 119 1.22 -12.99 -1.94
C THR A 119 1.87 -14.36 -1.77
N PRO A 120 2.31 -14.72 -0.56
CA PRO A 120 2.69 -16.09 -0.23
C PRO A 120 1.47 -16.97 0.10
N LEU A 121 0.29 -16.37 0.28
CA LEU A 121 -0.93 -17.07 0.65
C LEU A 121 -1.56 -17.73 -0.58
N PRO A 122 -2.09 -18.95 -0.44
CA PRO A 122 -2.82 -19.59 -1.52
C PRO A 122 -4.20 -18.90 -1.72
N PRO A 123 -4.74 -18.87 -2.95
CA PRO A 123 -5.95 -18.09 -3.27
C PRO A 123 -7.17 -18.39 -2.38
N GLU A 124 -7.33 -19.65 -1.94
CA GLU A 124 -8.43 -20.07 -1.06
C GLU A 124 -8.40 -19.42 0.34
N LYS A 125 -7.27 -18.82 0.73
CA LYS A 125 -7.13 -18.06 1.99
C LYS A 125 -7.29 -16.56 1.80
N ILE A 126 -7.43 -16.08 0.57
CA ILE A 126 -7.57 -14.66 0.27
C ILE A 126 -9.05 -14.36 0.08
N SER A 127 -9.53 -13.26 0.68
CA SER A 127 -10.90 -12.81 0.48
C SER A 127 -11.19 -12.61 -1.01
N GLY A 128 -12.33 -13.14 -1.48
CA GLY A 128 -12.77 -12.95 -2.87
C GLY A 128 -12.89 -11.48 -3.27
N TRP A 129 -13.15 -10.59 -2.31
CA TRP A 129 -13.15 -9.13 -2.54
C TRP A 129 -11.78 -8.63 -3.00
N ILE A 130 -10.72 -9.10 -2.35
CA ILE A 130 -9.33 -8.71 -2.65
C ILE A 130 -8.85 -9.34 -3.95
N LEU A 131 -9.20 -10.61 -4.18
CA LEU A 131 -8.94 -11.26 -5.46
C LEU A 131 -9.58 -10.49 -6.61
N GLY A 132 -10.81 -10.01 -6.45
CA GLY A 132 -11.51 -9.22 -7.46
C GLY A 132 -10.91 -7.83 -7.73
N CYS A 133 -10.15 -7.27 -6.78
CA CYS A 133 -9.47 -5.99 -6.96
C CYS A 133 -8.11 -6.10 -7.68
N THR A 134 -7.60 -7.32 -7.88
CA THR A 134 -6.23 -7.56 -8.33
C THR A 134 -6.16 -7.79 -9.84
N THR A 135 -5.18 -7.20 -10.51
CA THR A 135 -4.96 -7.38 -11.96
C THR A 135 -4.05 -8.57 -12.24
N GLU A 136 -2.94 -8.70 -11.52
CA GLU A 136 -1.98 -9.80 -11.67
C GLU A 136 -1.46 -10.27 -10.31
N PHE A 137 -1.12 -11.56 -10.21
CA PHE A 137 -0.64 -12.21 -8.99
C PHE A 137 0.79 -12.72 -9.16
N PHE A 138 1.59 -12.57 -8.11
CA PHE A 138 2.97 -13.03 -8.05
C PHE A 138 3.22 -13.74 -6.73
N LYS A 139 3.97 -14.84 -6.76
CA LYS A 139 4.29 -15.58 -5.52
C LYS A 139 5.32 -14.87 -4.65
N ASP A 140 6.18 -14.07 -5.28
CA ASP A 140 7.28 -13.36 -4.65
C ASP A 140 7.65 -12.09 -5.43
N PHE A 141 8.49 -11.26 -4.82
CA PHE A 141 8.95 -10.02 -5.44
C PHE A 141 9.86 -10.25 -6.66
N ASP A 142 10.52 -11.40 -6.78
CA ASP A 142 11.39 -11.67 -7.94
C ASP A 142 10.57 -11.93 -9.21
N GLU A 143 9.45 -12.65 -9.09
CA GLU A 143 8.47 -12.80 -10.17
C GLU A 143 7.85 -11.46 -10.57
N LEU A 144 7.45 -10.65 -9.59
CA LEU A 144 6.97 -9.29 -9.85
C LEU A 144 8.02 -8.47 -10.61
N LYS A 145 9.25 -8.41 -10.12
CA LYS A 145 10.33 -7.62 -10.73
C LYS A 145 10.60 -8.05 -12.17
N LYS A 146 10.59 -9.36 -12.46
CA LYS A 146 10.72 -9.88 -13.84
C LYS A 146 9.58 -9.42 -14.73
N PHE A 147 8.33 -9.52 -14.27
CA PHE A 147 7.16 -9.05 -14.99
C PHE A 147 7.23 -7.55 -15.29
N LEU A 148 7.59 -6.73 -14.30
CA LEU A 148 7.69 -5.28 -14.46
C LEU A 148 8.78 -4.88 -15.47
N LYS A 149 9.92 -5.59 -15.50
CA LYS A 149 10.95 -5.37 -16.53
C LYS A 149 10.41 -5.64 -17.92
N ALA A 150 9.78 -6.79 -18.13
CA ALA A 150 9.16 -7.11 -19.42
C ALA A 150 8.07 -6.10 -19.81
N ARG A 151 7.30 -5.61 -18.84
CA ARG A 151 6.23 -4.63 -19.08
C ARG A 151 6.75 -3.24 -19.45
N PHE A 152 7.82 -2.76 -18.81
CA PHE A 152 8.24 -1.35 -18.90
C PHE A 152 9.56 -1.11 -19.65
N LEU A 153 10.34 -2.15 -19.94
CA LEU A 153 11.60 -2.03 -20.70
C LEU A 153 11.51 -2.61 -22.10
N ASP A 154 10.66 -3.62 -22.32
CA ASP A 154 10.48 -4.24 -23.64
C ASP A 154 9.33 -3.61 -24.45
N SER A 155 8.80 -2.47 -23.98
CA SER A 155 7.69 -1.72 -24.58
C SER A 155 8.10 -0.41 -25.26
#